data_AF-A0A1F8YP41-F1
#
_entry.id   AF-A0A1F8YP41-F1
#
_cell.length_a   1.000
_cell.length_b   1.000
_cell.length_c   1.000
_cell.angle_alpha   90.00
_cell.angle_beta   90.00
_cell.angle_gamma   90.00
#
_symmetry.space_group_name_H-M   'P 1'
#
loop_
_entity.id
_entity.type
_entity.pdbx_description
1 polymer ?
#
loop_
_entity_poly.entity_id
_entity_poly.type
_entity_poly.pdbx_seq_one_letter_code
_entity_poly.pdbx_strand_id
1 'polypeptide(L)'
;MATVAHRYFRPQPVPAVAVSTEQTHGEDGEHREDGEHDKDEETKAIRLSESEMKEFNIEVGTARAGNLKIHIELPGEVVPNADRLVHIVPPVSGVVREVRKTLGDRVRKGEVMAVLASRELADAKASFLNAGERVALAQANFVREEDLWKKRISSEQEYLQAKQTLAEARIELRSAEQKLHALGFSDEYLAQLPGQPDVSYTRYEITAPFDGTVIGKHVSLGEATKEDANLFTVADLSSVWVNLSVYQKDMQFIRKGQPVVVSAGHGIPDAAGEISYIGSLVGEQTRTALARVVLPNSGGNLRPGLFVTGTITVKSVPVPLLVPKSALQTIEERQAVFVMTQEGFVPRTVTVGRSNDTHVEVTSGMKPGDRYAASGSFTLKAQMSKGAFGDGHGH
;
A
#
# COMPACT_ATOMS: atom_id res chain seq x y z
N MET A 1 -27.32 52.25 -3.29
CA MET A 1 -27.84 52.01 -1.92
C MET A 1 -27.09 50.81 -1.37
N ALA A 2 -26.30 50.82 -0.30
CA ALA A 2 -25.93 51.87 0.63
C ALA A 2 -24.45 51.67 1.02
N THR A 3 -23.80 52.81 1.25
CA THR A 3 -22.41 53.06 1.63
C THR A 3 -22.24 52.89 3.13
N VAL A 4 -21.17 52.25 3.63
CA VAL A 4 -20.51 52.64 4.89
C VAL A 4 -19.00 52.43 4.75
N ALA A 5 -18.26 53.40 5.26
CA ALA A 5 -16.86 53.69 4.98
C ALA A 5 -16.02 53.62 6.27
N HIS A 6 -14.70 53.45 6.07
CA HIS A 6 -13.58 53.95 6.90
C HIS A 6 -13.28 53.30 8.27
N ARG A 7 -12.05 52.77 8.44
CA ARG A 7 -10.88 53.56 8.90
C ARG A 7 -9.58 52.73 8.87
N TYR A 8 -8.54 53.33 8.30
CA TYR A 8 -7.13 52.97 8.40
C TYR A 8 -6.58 53.27 9.79
N PHE A 9 -5.69 52.43 10.32
CA PHE A 9 -4.76 52.84 11.38
C PHE A 9 -3.42 52.07 11.35
N ARG A 10 -2.36 52.81 11.01
CA ARG A 10 -0.92 52.68 11.31
C ARG A 10 -0.37 54.12 11.20
N PRO A 11 0.80 54.53 11.76
CA PRO A 11 1.87 53.79 12.46
C PRO A 11 2.28 54.51 13.79
N GLN A 12 3.26 54.07 14.60
CA GLN A 12 4.70 54.47 14.57
C GLN A 12 5.44 53.99 15.86
N PRO A 13 6.79 54.05 15.93
CA PRO A 13 7.68 53.19 16.73
C PRO A 13 8.37 53.89 17.94
N VAL A 14 9.45 53.25 18.43
CA VAL A 14 10.60 53.66 19.31
C VAL A 14 10.42 53.68 20.85
N PRO A 15 11.48 53.44 21.69
CA PRO A 15 12.91 53.61 21.39
C PRO A 15 13.91 52.50 21.82
N ALA A 16 15.11 52.63 21.25
CA ALA A 16 16.37 52.07 21.71
C ALA A 16 16.94 52.88 22.90
N VAL A 17 17.70 52.24 23.78
CA VAL A 17 18.54 52.92 24.78
C VAL A 17 19.99 52.43 24.64
N ALA A 18 20.86 53.43 24.50
CA ALA A 18 22.32 53.37 24.39
C ALA A 18 22.97 52.98 25.74
N VAL A 19 24.04 52.18 25.72
CA VAL A 19 25.45 52.61 25.93
C VAL A 19 25.66 53.55 27.11
N SER A 20 26.30 53.02 28.15
CA SER A 20 27.08 53.79 29.11
C SER A 20 28.47 53.17 29.20
N THR A 21 29.42 53.83 28.54
CA THR A 21 30.86 53.72 28.76
C THR A 21 31.24 54.48 30.02
N GLU A 22 31.97 53.84 30.93
CA GLU A 22 32.89 54.54 31.83
C GLU A 22 34.26 53.87 31.72
N GLN A 23 35.20 54.64 31.17
CA GLN A 23 36.64 54.42 31.24
C GLN A 23 37.14 55.02 32.55
N THR A 24 38.02 54.31 33.26
CA THR A 24 39.14 54.93 33.99
C THR A 24 40.38 54.05 33.90
N HIS A 25 41.51 54.72 33.62
CA HIS A 25 42.87 54.20 33.49
C HIS A 25 43.47 53.68 34.80
N GLY A 26 44.46 52.79 34.67
CA GLY A 26 45.48 52.51 35.68
C GLY A 26 46.48 51.48 35.17
N GLU A 27 47.72 51.90 34.97
CA GLU A 27 48.87 51.21 34.37
C GLU A 27 49.48 50.07 35.21
N ASP A 28 50.22 49.22 34.48
CA ASP A 28 51.43 48.44 34.81
C ASP A 28 51.44 47.31 35.85
N GLY A 29 51.93 46.15 35.39
CA GLY A 29 52.40 45.04 36.22
C GLY A 29 52.64 43.76 35.44
N GLU A 30 53.84 43.59 34.87
CA GLU A 30 54.36 42.28 34.45
C GLU A 30 54.44 41.34 35.66
N HIS A 31 53.90 40.11 35.56
CA HIS A 31 54.43 38.95 36.28
C HIS A 31 54.08 37.64 35.54
N ARG A 32 55.09 36.76 35.50
CA ARG A 32 55.15 35.44 34.87
C ARG A 32 54.34 34.37 35.61
N GLU A 33 54.07 33.30 34.86
CA GLU A 33 53.96 31.88 35.26
C GLU A 33 52.82 31.48 36.21
N ASP A 34 51.90 30.62 35.74
CA ASP A 34 52.00 29.18 36.03
C ASP A 34 50.89 28.40 35.30
N GLY A 35 51.24 27.17 34.90
CA GLY A 35 50.39 26.27 34.15
C GLY A 35 49.20 25.76 34.97
N GLU A 36 48.03 25.74 34.34
CA GLU A 36 46.83 25.12 34.88
C GLU A 36 46.78 23.66 34.39
N HIS A 37 46.99 22.75 35.33
CA HIS A 37 46.80 21.31 35.19
C HIS A 37 45.34 21.00 34.84
N ASP A 38 45.13 20.26 33.75
CA ASP A 38 43.93 19.44 33.55
C ASP A 38 43.77 18.54 34.77
N LYS A 39 42.69 18.73 35.53
CA LYS A 39 42.29 17.80 36.58
C LYS A 39 41.72 16.56 35.91
N ASP A 40 42.52 15.50 35.89
CA ASP A 40 42.04 14.14 35.68
C ASP A 40 41.00 13.82 36.78
N GLU A 41 39.72 13.85 36.42
CA GLU A 41 38.70 13.16 37.20
C GLU A 41 38.98 11.66 37.12
N GLU A 42 39.28 11.03 38.26
CA GLU A 42 39.33 9.57 38.38
C GLU A 42 37.96 8.97 38.06
N THR A 43 37.70 8.68 36.78
CA THR A 43 36.52 7.93 36.37
C THR A 43 36.64 6.49 36.87
N LYS A 44 35.90 6.14 37.93
CA LYS A 44 35.85 4.76 38.47
C LYS A 44 35.43 3.76 37.37
N ALA A 45 36.35 2.89 36.97
CA ALA A 45 36.11 1.85 35.97
C ALA A 45 35.21 0.73 36.53
N ILE A 46 34.19 0.33 35.76
CA ILE A 46 33.25 -0.74 36.15
C ILE A 46 33.80 -2.08 35.64
N ARG A 47 34.23 -2.93 36.57
CA ARG A 47 34.72 -4.29 36.26
C ARG A 47 33.56 -5.27 36.34
N LEU A 48 33.33 -5.99 35.24
CA LEU A 48 32.37 -7.09 35.16
C LEU A 48 33.07 -8.30 34.55
N SER A 49 32.79 -9.48 35.08
CA SER A 49 33.18 -10.77 34.50
C SER A 49 32.36 -11.09 33.24
N GLU A 50 32.85 -12.00 32.40
CA GLU A 50 32.13 -12.43 31.19
C GLU A 50 30.76 -13.06 31.52
N SER A 51 30.63 -13.73 32.66
CA SER A 51 29.37 -14.27 33.17
C SER A 51 28.37 -13.16 33.51
N GLU A 52 28.83 -12.10 34.18
CA GLU A 52 27.98 -10.96 34.54
C GLU A 52 27.57 -10.14 33.30
N MET A 53 28.48 -10.00 32.32
CA MET A 53 28.12 -9.35 31.05
C MET A 53 26.99 -10.10 30.32
N LYS A 54 27.03 -11.44 30.32
CA LYS A 54 25.96 -12.27 29.75
C LYS A 54 24.66 -12.17 30.54
N GLU A 55 24.73 -12.22 31.87
CA GLU A 55 23.56 -12.09 32.74
C GLU A 55 22.84 -10.75 32.55
N PHE A 56 23.60 -9.67 32.36
CA PHE A 56 23.07 -8.32 32.14
C PHE A 56 22.78 -7.99 30.66
N ASN A 57 22.90 -8.96 29.75
CA ASN A 57 22.73 -8.76 28.30
C ASN A 57 23.57 -7.59 27.74
N ILE A 58 24.79 -7.42 28.26
CA ILE A 58 25.74 -6.41 27.79
C ILE A 58 26.48 -6.98 26.59
N GLU A 59 26.19 -6.42 25.41
CA GLU A 59 26.90 -6.75 24.18
C GLU A 59 28.01 -5.74 23.90
N VAL A 60 29.22 -6.23 23.63
CA VAL A 60 30.36 -5.37 23.30
C VAL A 60 30.47 -5.22 21.79
N GLY A 61 30.25 -3.99 21.30
CA GLY A 61 30.48 -3.60 19.92
C GLY A 61 31.90 -3.08 19.69
N THR A 62 32.32 -3.03 18.44
CA THR A 62 33.55 -2.34 18.02
C THR A 62 33.19 -1.10 17.21
N ALA A 63 33.74 0.05 17.59
CA ALA A 63 33.47 1.33 16.95
C ALA A 63 34.08 1.32 15.54
N ARG A 64 33.23 1.44 14.52
CA ARG A 64 33.65 1.38 13.12
C ARG A 64 32.87 2.36 12.26
N ALA A 65 33.44 2.67 11.10
CA ALA A 65 32.73 3.40 10.06
C ALA A 65 31.50 2.61 9.60
N GLY A 66 30.45 3.34 9.27
CA GLY A 66 29.18 2.77 8.84
C GLY A 66 28.41 3.73 7.95
N ASN A 67 27.36 3.21 7.32
CA ASN A 67 26.48 4.02 6.50
C ASN A 67 25.20 4.32 7.28
N LEU A 68 25.06 5.57 7.74
CA LEU A 68 23.85 6.05 8.38
C LEU A 68 22.74 6.18 7.32
N LYS A 69 21.72 5.33 7.43
CA LYS A 69 20.53 5.40 6.58
C LYS A 69 19.57 6.42 7.16
N ILE A 70 19.23 7.44 6.38
CA ILE A 70 18.21 8.43 6.74
C ILE A 70 16.89 7.93 6.14
N HIS A 71 15.87 7.89 6.99
CA HIS A 71 14.54 7.45 6.62
C HIS A 71 13.58 8.63 6.60
N ILE A 72 12.55 8.54 5.75
CA ILE A 72 11.36 9.38 5.81
C ILE A 72 10.18 8.45 6.04
N GLU A 73 9.35 8.79 7.01
CA GLU A 73 8.10 8.10 7.26
C GLU A 73 6.96 8.85 6.57
N LEU A 74 6.19 8.13 5.78
CA LEU A 74 5.02 8.67 5.09
C LEU A 74 3.78 7.90 5.50
N PRO A 75 2.69 8.60 5.89
CA PRO A 75 1.42 7.94 6.12
C PRO A 75 0.83 7.48 4.79
N GLY A 76 0.07 6.40 4.83
CA GLY A 76 -0.63 5.89 3.67
C GLY A 76 -1.76 4.94 4.01
N GLU A 77 -2.31 4.35 2.95
CA GLU A 77 -3.45 3.45 3.03
C GLU A 77 -3.26 2.27 2.08
N VAL A 78 -3.68 1.08 2.52
CA VAL A 78 -3.80 -0.09 1.66
C VAL A 78 -5.05 0.06 0.79
N VAL A 79 -4.90 -0.02 -0.52
CA VAL A 79 -6.00 0.00 -1.48
C VAL A 79 -5.98 -1.27 -2.34
N PRO A 80 -7.13 -1.69 -2.91
CA PRO A 80 -7.13 -2.79 -3.86
C PRO A 80 -6.25 -2.47 -5.05
N ASN A 81 -5.58 -3.48 -5.59
CA ASN A 81 -4.88 -3.32 -6.86
C ASN A 81 -5.92 -3.09 -7.97
N ALA A 82 -5.98 -1.87 -8.51
CA ALA A 82 -7.00 -1.51 -9.50
C ALA A 82 -6.81 -2.24 -10.84
N ASP A 83 -5.61 -2.74 -11.13
CA ASP A 83 -5.36 -3.57 -12.33
C ASP A 83 -5.96 -4.98 -12.18
N ARG A 84 -6.39 -5.36 -10.97
CA ARG A 84 -7.00 -6.66 -10.64
C ARG A 84 -8.36 -6.52 -9.98
N LEU A 85 -9.08 -5.47 -10.33
CA LEU A 85 -10.42 -5.15 -9.84
C LEU A 85 -11.36 -5.03 -11.02
N VAL A 86 -12.59 -5.55 -10.86
CA VAL A 86 -13.64 -5.42 -11.87
C VAL A 86 -14.96 -5.02 -11.22
N HIS A 87 -15.68 -4.15 -11.91
CA HIS A 87 -17.07 -3.86 -11.62
C HIS A 87 -17.95 -4.77 -12.48
N ILE A 88 -18.82 -5.53 -11.84
CA ILE A 88 -19.70 -6.49 -12.48
C ILE A 88 -21.02 -5.80 -12.78
N VAL A 89 -21.25 -5.56 -14.06
CA VAL A 89 -22.48 -4.98 -14.60
C VAL A 89 -23.27 -6.07 -15.36
N PRO A 90 -24.59 -6.03 -15.37
CA PRO A 90 -25.38 -7.00 -16.12
C PRO A 90 -25.41 -6.61 -17.61
N PRO A 91 -25.29 -7.56 -18.54
CA PRO A 91 -25.41 -7.25 -19.97
C PRO A 91 -26.86 -7.08 -20.44
N VAL A 92 -27.84 -7.40 -19.59
CA VAL A 92 -29.26 -7.24 -19.87
C VAL A 92 -29.97 -6.65 -18.66
N SER A 93 -30.97 -5.81 -18.90
CA SER A 93 -31.90 -5.38 -17.86
C SER A 93 -32.76 -6.55 -17.34
N GLY A 94 -33.08 -6.51 -16.05
CA GLY A 94 -33.84 -7.58 -15.40
C GLY A 94 -34.08 -7.39 -13.92
N VAL A 95 -34.91 -8.26 -13.35
CA VAL A 95 -35.23 -8.27 -11.91
C VAL A 95 -34.38 -9.32 -11.19
N VAL A 96 -33.75 -8.94 -10.08
CA VAL A 96 -32.92 -9.84 -9.27
C VAL A 96 -33.80 -10.89 -8.59
N ARG A 97 -33.56 -12.16 -8.89
CA ARG A 97 -34.28 -13.32 -8.32
C ARG A 97 -33.50 -14.02 -7.22
N GLU A 98 -32.18 -13.99 -7.28
CA GLU A 98 -31.32 -14.59 -6.26
C GLU A 98 -30.04 -13.76 -6.09
N VAL A 99 -29.56 -13.67 -4.85
CA VAL A 99 -28.24 -13.12 -4.53
C VAL A 99 -27.51 -14.16 -3.69
N ARG A 100 -26.47 -14.76 -4.28
CA ARG A 100 -25.73 -15.90 -3.68
C ARG A 100 -24.44 -15.48 -3.00
N LYS A 101 -23.93 -14.28 -3.30
CA LYS A 101 -22.68 -13.76 -2.75
C LYS A 101 -22.89 -12.43 -2.03
N THR A 102 -22.09 -12.22 -0.99
CA THR A 102 -22.08 -11.01 -0.17
C THR A 102 -20.68 -10.42 -0.03
N LEU A 103 -20.61 -9.23 0.58
CA LEU A 103 -19.35 -8.55 0.86
C LEU A 103 -18.42 -9.44 1.69
N GLY A 104 -17.18 -9.59 1.24
CA GLY A 104 -16.14 -10.41 1.89
C GLY A 104 -16.09 -11.85 1.41
N ASP A 105 -17.08 -12.33 0.64
CA ASP A 105 -17.06 -13.69 0.12
C ASP A 105 -15.97 -13.87 -0.93
N ARG A 106 -15.31 -15.03 -0.88
CA ARG A 106 -14.46 -15.50 -1.98
C ARG A 106 -15.32 -16.07 -3.10
N VAL A 107 -14.91 -15.79 -4.33
CA VAL A 107 -15.53 -16.27 -5.56
C VAL A 107 -14.49 -16.91 -6.45
N ARG A 108 -14.88 -17.97 -7.16
CA ARG A 108 -14.07 -18.58 -8.22
C ARG A 108 -14.56 -18.13 -9.59
N LYS A 109 -13.69 -18.18 -10.60
CA LYS A 109 -14.06 -17.95 -11.99
C LYS A 109 -15.24 -18.84 -12.39
N GLY A 110 -16.29 -18.24 -12.93
CA GLY A 110 -17.53 -18.90 -13.34
C GLY A 110 -18.53 -19.14 -12.20
N GLU A 111 -18.20 -18.84 -10.95
CA GLU A 111 -19.11 -19.03 -9.83
C GLU A 111 -20.26 -18.03 -9.88
N VAL A 112 -21.50 -18.53 -9.74
CA VAL A 112 -22.73 -17.72 -9.78
C VAL A 112 -22.84 -16.86 -8.53
N MET A 113 -22.87 -15.54 -8.72
CA MET A 113 -22.99 -14.55 -7.65
C MET A 113 -24.42 -14.05 -7.45
N ALA A 114 -25.17 -13.91 -8.55
CA ALA A 114 -26.57 -13.51 -8.55
C ALA A 114 -27.28 -14.07 -9.79
N VAL A 115 -28.62 -14.09 -9.74
CA VAL A 115 -29.47 -14.51 -10.84
C VAL A 115 -30.48 -13.42 -11.15
N LEU A 116 -30.57 -13.04 -12.41
CA LEU A 116 -31.54 -12.08 -12.94
C LEU A 116 -32.62 -12.82 -13.74
N ALA A 117 -33.83 -12.28 -13.70
CA ALA A 117 -34.89 -12.60 -14.64
C ALA A 117 -35.02 -11.46 -15.65
N SER A 118 -34.63 -11.71 -16.90
CA SER A 118 -34.67 -10.75 -18.01
C SER A 118 -35.70 -11.17 -19.06
N ARG A 119 -36.57 -10.23 -19.45
CA ARG A 119 -37.52 -10.43 -20.54
C ARG A 119 -36.81 -10.40 -21.90
N GLU A 120 -35.87 -9.49 -22.06
CA GLU A 120 -35.08 -9.36 -23.29
C GLU A 120 -34.31 -10.66 -23.60
N LEU A 121 -33.74 -11.29 -22.58
CA LEU A 121 -33.07 -12.58 -22.76
C LEU A 121 -34.04 -13.66 -23.21
N ALA A 122 -35.25 -13.69 -22.64
CA ALA A 122 -36.26 -14.65 -23.03
C ALA A 122 -36.66 -14.47 -24.51
N ASP A 123 -36.84 -13.22 -24.96
CA ASP A 123 -37.15 -12.91 -26.35
C ASP A 123 -35.98 -13.31 -27.29
N ALA A 124 -34.73 -13.09 -26.88
CA ALA A 124 -33.55 -13.49 -27.65
C ALA A 124 -33.44 -15.02 -27.80
N LYS A 125 -33.61 -15.77 -26.70
CA LYS A 125 -33.61 -17.25 -26.71
C LYS A 125 -34.76 -17.81 -27.54
N ALA A 126 -35.97 -17.27 -27.38
CA ALA A 126 -37.13 -17.67 -28.18
C ALA A 126 -36.91 -17.41 -29.69
N SER A 127 -36.30 -16.27 -30.03
CA SER A 127 -35.99 -15.94 -31.43
C SER A 127 -34.99 -16.94 -32.04
N PHE A 128 -33.96 -17.34 -31.30
CA PHE A 128 -32.99 -18.35 -31.74
C PHE A 128 -33.65 -19.71 -31.97
N LEU A 129 -34.48 -20.18 -31.02
CA LEU A 129 -35.19 -21.45 -31.15
C LEU A 129 -36.13 -21.44 -32.36
N ASN A 130 -36.91 -20.37 -32.54
CA ASN A 130 -37.80 -20.21 -33.69
C ASN A 130 -37.03 -20.20 -35.02
N ALA A 131 -35.88 -19.52 -35.07
CA ALA A 131 -35.06 -19.50 -36.28
C ALA A 131 -34.45 -20.87 -36.59
N GLY A 132 -34.07 -21.64 -35.56
CA GLY A 132 -33.61 -23.01 -35.70
C GLY A 132 -34.66 -23.92 -36.35
N GLU A 133 -35.89 -23.87 -35.86
CA GLU A 133 -37.03 -24.62 -36.43
C GLU A 133 -37.33 -24.18 -37.88
N ARG A 134 -37.25 -22.89 -38.18
CA ARG A 134 -37.42 -22.38 -39.55
C ARG A 134 -36.36 -22.90 -40.49
N VAL A 135 -35.09 -22.95 -40.06
CA VAL A 135 -34.00 -23.54 -40.85
C VAL A 135 -34.26 -25.02 -41.08
N ALA A 136 -34.67 -25.78 -40.05
CA ALA A 136 -34.98 -27.20 -40.18
C ALA A 136 -36.09 -27.46 -41.22
N LEU A 137 -37.19 -26.69 -41.15
CA LEU A 137 -38.30 -26.79 -42.12
C LEU A 137 -37.89 -26.38 -43.54
N ALA A 138 -37.21 -25.23 -43.68
CA ALA A 138 -36.75 -24.73 -44.98
C ALA A 138 -35.73 -25.69 -45.62
N GLN A 139 -34.88 -26.32 -44.81
CA GLN A 139 -33.90 -27.30 -45.27
C GLN A 139 -34.59 -28.57 -45.80
N ALA A 140 -35.58 -29.09 -45.07
CA ALA A 140 -36.35 -30.25 -45.51
C ALA A 140 -37.11 -29.98 -46.83
N ASN A 141 -37.68 -28.77 -46.97
CA ASN A 141 -38.35 -28.35 -48.19
C ASN A 141 -37.37 -28.18 -49.36
N PHE A 142 -36.22 -27.53 -49.14
CA PHE A 142 -35.19 -27.39 -50.16
C PHE A 142 -34.67 -28.73 -50.67
N VAL A 143 -34.39 -29.69 -49.78
CA VAL A 143 -33.92 -31.04 -50.18
C VAL A 143 -34.97 -31.75 -51.03
N ARG A 144 -36.25 -31.66 -50.63
CA ARG A 144 -37.36 -32.25 -51.39
C ARG A 144 -37.48 -31.61 -52.78
N GLU A 145 -37.41 -30.29 -52.85
CA GLU A 145 -37.56 -29.54 -54.08
C GLU A 145 -36.36 -29.75 -55.04
N GLU A 146 -35.16 -29.82 -54.49
CA GLU A 146 -33.94 -30.15 -55.24
C GLU A 146 -34.05 -31.53 -55.91
N ASP A 147 -34.59 -32.53 -55.21
CA ASP A 147 -34.79 -33.87 -55.75
C ASP A 147 -35.87 -33.91 -56.85
N LEU A 148 -36.97 -33.17 -56.68
CA LEU A 148 -38.05 -33.09 -57.68
C LEU A 148 -37.59 -32.36 -58.95
N TRP A 149 -36.83 -31.28 -58.80
CA TRP A 149 -36.29 -30.52 -59.92
C TRP A 149 -35.26 -31.35 -60.71
N LYS A 150 -34.37 -32.08 -60.03
CA LYS A 150 -33.43 -33.03 -60.67
C LYS A 150 -34.16 -34.13 -61.46
N LYS A 151 -35.34 -34.55 -61.00
CA LYS A 151 -36.22 -35.51 -61.68
C LYS A 151 -37.11 -34.85 -62.75
N ARG A 152 -37.01 -33.54 -62.96
CA ARG A 152 -37.83 -32.73 -63.89
C ARG A 152 -39.34 -32.79 -63.58
N ILE A 153 -39.70 -32.97 -62.32
CA ILE A 153 -41.10 -33.02 -61.85
C ILE A 153 -41.58 -31.63 -61.45
N SER A 154 -40.72 -30.82 -60.84
CA SER A 154 -41.02 -29.44 -60.43
C SER A 154 -40.28 -28.41 -61.27
N SER A 155 -40.71 -27.15 -61.16
CA SER A 155 -40.16 -26.02 -61.92
C SER A 155 -38.87 -25.47 -61.32
N GLU A 156 -38.03 -24.85 -62.16
CA GLU A 156 -36.83 -24.14 -61.68
C GLU A 156 -37.19 -22.99 -60.72
N GLN A 157 -38.33 -22.34 -60.92
CA GLN A 157 -38.82 -21.29 -60.04
C GLN A 157 -39.08 -21.80 -58.61
N GLU A 158 -39.70 -22.97 -58.47
CA GLU A 158 -39.96 -23.58 -57.16
C GLU A 158 -38.65 -23.94 -56.43
N TYR A 159 -37.67 -24.51 -57.15
CA TYR A 159 -36.34 -24.77 -56.61
C TYR A 159 -35.62 -23.50 -56.15
N LEU A 160 -35.60 -22.45 -56.99
CA LEU A 160 -34.98 -21.18 -56.64
C LEU A 160 -35.67 -20.52 -55.44
N GLN A 161 -37.00 -20.62 -55.34
CA GLN A 161 -37.76 -20.12 -54.20
C GLN A 161 -37.41 -20.89 -52.92
N ALA A 162 -37.37 -22.23 -52.96
CA ALA A 162 -36.98 -23.04 -51.80
C ALA A 162 -35.54 -22.75 -51.34
N LYS A 163 -34.62 -22.53 -52.30
CA LYS A 163 -33.24 -22.12 -52.03
C LYS A 163 -33.17 -20.74 -51.37
N GLN A 164 -33.95 -19.78 -51.85
CA GLN A 164 -34.05 -18.44 -51.25
C GLN A 164 -34.58 -18.52 -49.82
N THR A 165 -35.69 -19.23 -49.58
CA THR A 165 -36.29 -19.40 -48.25
C THR A 165 -35.30 -20.03 -47.26
N LEU A 166 -34.53 -21.04 -47.68
CA LEU A 166 -33.47 -21.63 -46.86
C LEU A 166 -32.35 -20.63 -46.56
N ALA A 167 -31.93 -19.84 -47.54
CA ALA A 167 -30.90 -18.82 -47.34
C ALA A 167 -31.35 -17.74 -46.34
N GLU A 168 -32.60 -17.27 -46.45
CA GLU A 168 -33.22 -16.30 -45.54
C GLU A 168 -33.29 -16.85 -44.11
N ALA A 169 -33.80 -18.07 -43.92
CA ALA A 169 -33.88 -18.72 -42.61
C ALA A 169 -32.50 -18.87 -41.95
N ARG A 170 -31.46 -19.22 -42.72
CA ARG A 170 -30.08 -19.33 -42.22
C ARG A 170 -29.50 -17.98 -41.79
N ILE A 171 -29.84 -16.89 -42.48
CA ILE A 171 -29.44 -15.54 -42.09
C ILE A 171 -30.11 -15.15 -40.78
N GLU A 172 -31.41 -15.44 -40.63
CA GLU A 172 -32.16 -15.18 -39.40
C GLU A 172 -31.59 -15.95 -38.20
N LEU A 173 -31.31 -17.24 -38.37
CA LEU A 173 -30.65 -18.06 -37.33
C LEU A 173 -29.30 -17.46 -36.92
N ARG A 174 -28.46 -17.13 -37.89
CA ARG A 174 -27.16 -16.49 -37.62
C ARG A 174 -27.32 -15.18 -36.86
N SER A 175 -28.30 -14.35 -37.22
CA SER A 175 -28.56 -13.10 -36.51
C SER A 175 -28.98 -13.34 -35.05
N ALA A 176 -29.80 -14.37 -34.80
CA ALA A 176 -30.22 -14.73 -33.45
C ALA A 176 -29.06 -15.30 -32.61
N GLU A 177 -28.18 -16.11 -33.20
CA GLU A 177 -26.93 -16.60 -32.59
C GLU A 177 -26.04 -15.43 -32.17
N GLN A 178 -25.77 -14.49 -33.08
CA GLN A 178 -24.93 -13.33 -32.80
C GLN A 178 -25.49 -12.48 -31.65
N LYS A 179 -26.82 -12.35 -31.55
CA LYS A 179 -27.45 -11.65 -30.42
C LYS A 179 -27.15 -12.35 -29.08
N LEU A 180 -27.23 -13.67 -29.02
CA LEU A 180 -26.92 -14.41 -27.79
C LEU A 180 -25.42 -14.43 -27.47
N HIS A 181 -24.54 -14.46 -28.47
CA HIS A 181 -23.10 -14.30 -28.24
C HIS A 181 -22.75 -12.93 -27.67
N ALA A 182 -23.40 -11.87 -28.15
CA ALA A 182 -23.22 -10.52 -27.59
C ALA A 182 -23.62 -10.44 -26.10
N LEU A 183 -24.54 -11.32 -25.66
CA LEU A 183 -24.94 -11.48 -24.27
C LEU A 183 -24.07 -12.45 -23.47
N GLY A 184 -22.97 -12.96 -24.07
CA GLY A 184 -21.98 -13.80 -23.38
C GLY A 184 -22.25 -15.31 -23.40
N PHE A 185 -23.22 -15.79 -24.19
CA PHE A 185 -23.47 -17.23 -24.33
C PHE A 185 -22.53 -17.90 -25.33
N SER A 186 -21.99 -19.06 -24.98
CA SER A 186 -21.10 -19.86 -25.83
C SER A 186 -21.87 -20.77 -26.80
N ASP A 187 -21.22 -21.20 -27.88
CA ASP A 187 -21.78 -22.19 -28.82
C ASP A 187 -22.24 -23.47 -28.10
N GLU A 188 -21.46 -23.92 -27.11
CA GLU A 188 -21.76 -25.11 -26.32
C GLU A 188 -23.05 -24.95 -25.52
N TYR A 189 -23.31 -23.76 -24.98
CA TYR A 189 -24.58 -23.46 -24.32
C TYR A 189 -25.74 -23.41 -25.34
N LEU A 190 -25.55 -22.76 -26.49
CA LEU A 190 -26.58 -22.62 -27.52
C LEU A 190 -27.00 -23.97 -28.10
N ALA A 191 -26.05 -24.90 -28.28
CA ALA A 191 -26.33 -26.25 -28.76
C ALA A 191 -27.25 -27.06 -27.82
N GLN A 192 -27.24 -26.75 -26.52
CA GLN A 192 -28.06 -27.43 -25.52
C GLN A 192 -29.40 -26.74 -25.27
N LEU A 193 -29.56 -25.49 -25.74
CA LEU A 193 -30.73 -24.67 -25.46
C LEU A 193 -32.07 -25.28 -25.91
N PRO A 194 -32.19 -25.95 -27.09
CA PRO A 194 -33.45 -26.57 -27.51
C PRO A 194 -33.95 -27.69 -26.58
N GLY A 195 -33.06 -28.29 -25.78
CA GLY A 195 -33.41 -29.33 -24.81
C GLY A 195 -33.73 -28.79 -23.40
N GLN A 196 -33.62 -27.49 -23.16
CA GLN A 196 -33.85 -26.90 -21.84
C GLN A 196 -35.33 -26.53 -21.62
N PRO A 197 -35.83 -26.58 -20.37
CA PRO A 197 -37.18 -26.12 -20.05
C PRO A 197 -37.36 -24.62 -20.31
N ASP A 198 -38.54 -24.22 -20.82
CA ASP A 198 -38.87 -22.81 -21.14
C ASP A 198 -38.71 -21.84 -19.97
N VAL A 199 -38.96 -22.30 -18.74
CA VAL A 199 -38.78 -21.51 -17.51
C VAL A 199 -37.34 -20.98 -17.32
N SER A 200 -36.36 -21.57 -18.01
CA SER A 200 -34.96 -21.12 -17.99
C SER A 200 -34.66 -19.94 -18.92
N TYR A 201 -35.58 -19.56 -19.81
CA TYR A 201 -35.29 -18.55 -20.82
C TYR A 201 -35.09 -17.15 -20.23
N THR A 202 -35.82 -16.82 -19.16
CA THR A 202 -35.64 -15.52 -18.47
C THR A 202 -34.39 -15.49 -17.60
N ARG A 203 -33.81 -16.65 -17.26
CA ARG A 203 -32.76 -16.77 -16.25
C ARG A 203 -31.40 -16.38 -16.83
N TYR A 204 -30.80 -15.34 -16.28
CA TYR A 204 -29.42 -14.91 -16.54
C TYR A 204 -28.58 -15.06 -15.27
N GLU A 205 -27.47 -15.78 -15.36
CA GLU A 205 -26.53 -15.94 -14.24
C GLU A 205 -25.42 -14.90 -14.31
N ILE A 206 -25.28 -14.11 -13.24
CA ILE A 206 -24.16 -13.20 -13.06
C ILE A 206 -23.04 -13.99 -12.39
N THR A 207 -21.94 -14.20 -13.10
CA THR A 207 -20.81 -15.02 -12.65
C THR A 207 -19.55 -14.17 -12.41
N ALA A 208 -18.63 -14.68 -11.60
CA ALA A 208 -17.34 -14.04 -11.39
C ALA A 208 -16.40 -14.30 -12.58
N PRO A 209 -15.73 -13.27 -13.16
CA PRO A 209 -14.86 -13.43 -14.32
C PRO A 209 -13.47 -14.01 -13.98
N PHE A 210 -13.06 -13.94 -12.72
CA PHE A 210 -11.80 -14.48 -12.19
C PHE A 210 -11.93 -14.81 -10.70
N ASP A 211 -10.94 -15.51 -10.15
CA ASP A 211 -10.88 -15.85 -8.73
C ASP A 211 -10.58 -14.60 -7.88
N GLY A 212 -11.44 -14.28 -6.92
CA GLY A 212 -11.28 -13.05 -6.16
C GLY A 212 -12.14 -12.97 -4.90
N THR A 213 -12.25 -11.76 -4.36
CA THR A 213 -13.09 -11.46 -3.20
C THR A 213 -14.07 -10.34 -3.58
N VAL A 214 -15.32 -10.49 -3.14
CA VAL A 214 -16.34 -9.43 -3.29
C VAL A 214 -16.02 -8.31 -2.32
N ILE A 215 -15.57 -7.17 -2.84
CA ILE A 215 -15.24 -5.96 -2.06
C ILE A 215 -16.33 -4.89 -2.13
N GLY A 216 -17.35 -5.12 -2.96
CA GLY A 216 -18.54 -4.28 -3.03
C GLY A 216 -19.75 -5.08 -3.50
N LYS A 217 -20.90 -4.79 -2.93
CA LYS A 217 -22.20 -5.35 -3.34
C LYS A 217 -23.24 -4.24 -3.28
N HIS A 218 -23.86 -3.93 -4.40
CA HIS A 218 -24.93 -2.94 -4.48
C HIS A 218 -26.28 -3.59 -4.79
N VAL A 219 -26.28 -4.81 -5.35
CA VAL A 219 -27.50 -5.50 -5.75
C VAL A 219 -28.30 -6.07 -4.58
N SER A 220 -29.62 -5.90 -4.62
CA SER A 220 -30.59 -6.45 -3.66
C SER A 220 -31.61 -7.38 -4.30
N LEU A 221 -32.12 -8.35 -3.53
CA LEU A 221 -33.16 -9.26 -3.99
C LEU A 221 -34.45 -8.50 -4.33
N GLY A 222 -35.04 -8.78 -5.50
CA GLY A 222 -36.26 -8.12 -5.99
C GLY A 222 -36.04 -6.78 -6.67
N GLU A 223 -34.81 -6.26 -6.67
CA GLU A 223 -34.45 -5.01 -7.34
C GLU A 223 -34.51 -5.15 -8.87
N ALA A 224 -34.95 -4.10 -9.55
CA ALA A 224 -34.86 -3.98 -11.00
C ALA A 224 -33.52 -3.32 -11.38
N THR A 225 -32.76 -3.97 -12.25
CA THR A 225 -31.41 -3.56 -12.66
C THR A 225 -31.35 -3.26 -14.16
N LYS A 226 -30.48 -2.33 -14.53
CA LYS A 226 -30.22 -1.89 -15.92
C LYS A 226 -28.77 -2.20 -16.32
N GLU A 227 -28.45 -2.11 -17.61
CA GLU A 227 -27.11 -2.49 -18.13
C GLU A 227 -25.94 -1.67 -17.54
N ASP A 228 -26.19 -0.51 -16.95
CA ASP A 228 -25.20 0.36 -16.32
C ASP A 228 -25.07 0.17 -14.79
N ALA A 229 -25.88 -0.71 -14.20
CA ALA A 229 -25.89 -0.92 -12.75
C ALA A 229 -24.67 -1.74 -12.29
N ASN A 230 -23.88 -1.19 -11.37
CA ASN A 230 -22.75 -1.89 -10.75
C ASN A 230 -23.22 -2.86 -9.66
N LEU A 231 -23.45 -4.13 -10.00
CA LEU A 231 -24.02 -5.11 -9.06
C LEU A 231 -23.03 -5.52 -7.96
N PHE A 232 -21.80 -5.81 -8.37
CA PHE A 232 -20.72 -6.26 -7.49
C PHE A 232 -19.40 -5.63 -7.90
N THR A 233 -18.49 -5.50 -6.94
CA THR A 233 -17.08 -5.23 -7.23
C THR A 233 -16.25 -6.39 -6.70
N VAL A 234 -15.49 -7.02 -7.60
CA VAL A 234 -14.64 -8.17 -7.29
C VAL A 234 -13.19 -7.77 -7.50
N ALA A 235 -12.34 -8.09 -6.53
CA ALA A 235 -10.91 -7.83 -6.62
C ALA A 235 -10.10 -9.07 -6.23
N ASP A 236 -8.99 -9.30 -6.94
CA ASP A 236 -7.96 -10.24 -6.49
C ASP A 236 -7.07 -9.52 -5.47
N LEU A 237 -7.21 -9.91 -4.20
CA LEU A 237 -6.49 -9.33 -3.07
C LEU A 237 -5.15 -10.03 -2.78
N SER A 238 -4.69 -10.94 -3.65
CA SER A 238 -3.36 -11.57 -3.53
C SER A 238 -2.21 -10.58 -3.68
N SER A 239 -2.47 -9.42 -4.28
CA SER A 239 -1.60 -8.26 -4.31
C SER A 239 -2.41 -7.00 -4.01
N VAL A 240 -1.85 -6.12 -3.20
CA VAL A 240 -2.46 -4.83 -2.84
C VAL A 240 -1.52 -3.70 -3.18
N TRP A 241 -2.09 -2.51 -3.31
CA TRP A 241 -1.32 -1.28 -3.41
C TRP A 241 -1.30 -0.59 -2.06
N VAL A 242 -0.17 0.03 -1.74
CA VAL A 242 -0.04 0.95 -0.62
C VAL A 242 0.21 2.32 -1.20
N ASN A 243 -0.72 3.23 -0.93
CA ASN A 243 -0.70 4.60 -1.39
C ASN A 243 -0.14 5.48 -0.26
N LEU A 244 1.11 5.89 -0.38
CA LEU A 244 1.79 6.77 0.56
C LEU A 244 1.63 8.24 0.13
N SER A 245 1.36 9.10 1.11
CA SER A 245 1.24 10.54 0.91
C SER A 245 2.60 11.22 1.07
N VAL A 246 3.17 11.68 -0.04
CA VAL A 246 4.46 12.39 -0.07
C VAL A 246 4.23 13.89 0.05
N TYR A 247 4.79 14.53 1.08
CA TYR A 247 4.70 15.99 1.24
C TYR A 247 5.65 16.71 0.27
N GLN A 248 5.29 17.95 -0.11
CA GLN A 248 6.11 18.77 -1.03
C GLN A 248 7.57 18.91 -0.58
N LYS A 249 7.83 19.04 0.72
CA LYS A 249 9.19 19.18 1.28
C LYS A 249 10.06 17.92 1.07
N ASP A 250 9.42 16.76 1.00
CA ASP A 250 10.07 15.44 0.94
C ASP A 250 10.19 14.94 -0.51
N MET A 251 9.42 15.52 -1.44
CA MET A 251 9.33 15.11 -2.84
C MET A 251 10.68 15.03 -3.56
N GLN A 252 11.62 15.93 -3.23
CA GLN A 252 12.98 15.92 -3.81
C GLN A 252 13.80 14.66 -3.45
N PHE A 253 13.41 13.94 -2.40
CA PHE A 253 14.09 12.76 -1.89
C PHE A 253 13.43 11.44 -2.31
N ILE A 254 12.21 11.51 -2.84
CA ILE A 254 11.41 10.34 -3.21
C ILE A 254 11.54 10.05 -4.71
N ARG A 255 11.93 8.81 -5.05
CA ARG A 255 12.14 8.35 -6.43
C ARG A 255 11.59 6.93 -6.60
N LYS A 256 11.15 6.62 -7.83
CA LYS A 256 10.76 5.27 -8.22
C LYS A 256 11.93 4.30 -7.99
N GLY A 257 11.63 3.09 -7.51
CA GLY A 257 12.60 2.04 -7.19
C GLY A 257 13.24 2.15 -5.81
N GLN A 258 12.87 3.15 -4.98
CA GLN A 258 13.36 3.19 -3.61
C GLN A 258 12.73 2.07 -2.76
N PRO A 259 13.53 1.43 -1.89
CA PRO A 259 13.02 0.45 -0.95
C PRO A 259 12.19 1.12 0.13
N VAL A 260 11.04 0.50 0.42
CA VAL A 260 10.09 0.92 1.44
C VAL A 260 9.77 -0.26 2.35
N VAL A 261 9.78 -0.01 3.66
CA VAL A 261 9.21 -0.94 4.64
C VAL A 261 7.86 -0.39 5.04
N VAL A 262 6.79 -1.15 4.82
CA VAL A 262 5.43 -0.77 5.18
C VAL A 262 5.05 -1.47 6.48
N SER A 263 4.68 -0.69 7.48
CA SER A 263 4.15 -1.19 8.75
C SER A 263 2.68 -0.81 8.90
N ALA A 264 1.84 -1.81 9.15
CA ALA A 264 0.42 -1.62 9.45
C ALA A 264 0.12 -1.60 10.96
N GLY A 265 1.13 -1.85 11.80
CA GLY A 265 0.98 -1.98 13.25
C GLY A 265 0.14 -3.20 13.68
N HIS A 266 -0.24 -3.22 14.96
CA HIS A 266 -1.23 -4.17 15.53
C HIS A 266 -0.93 -5.67 15.33
N GLY A 267 0.36 -6.05 15.34
CA GLY A 267 0.77 -7.46 15.19
C GLY A 267 0.80 -7.97 13.74
N ILE A 268 0.59 -7.10 12.76
CA ILE A 268 0.81 -7.40 11.34
C ILE A 268 2.31 -7.25 11.05
N PRO A 269 2.99 -8.27 10.51
CA PRO A 269 4.41 -8.17 10.15
C PRO A 269 4.65 -7.08 9.11
N ASP A 270 5.79 -6.42 9.22
CA ASP A 270 6.23 -5.43 8.25
C ASP A 270 6.41 -6.06 6.86
N ALA A 271 6.03 -5.31 5.83
CA ALA A 271 6.12 -5.74 4.45
C ALA A 271 7.13 -4.87 3.68
N ALA A 272 8.17 -5.50 3.14
CA ALA A 272 9.13 -4.83 2.28
C ALA A 272 8.61 -4.76 0.83
N GLY A 273 8.76 -3.60 0.21
CA GLY A 273 8.44 -3.36 -1.20
C GLY A 273 9.24 -2.21 -1.78
N GLU A 274 8.89 -1.81 -3.00
CA GLU A 274 9.54 -0.69 -3.68
C GLU A 274 8.51 0.29 -4.25
N ILE A 275 8.89 1.56 -4.35
CA ILE A 275 8.06 2.58 -4.99
C ILE A 275 7.93 2.27 -6.49
N SER A 276 6.74 1.87 -6.91
CA SER A 276 6.42 1.51 -8.29
C SER A 276 6.03 2.72 -9.15
N TYR A 277 5.42 3.72 -8.52
CA TYR A 277 4.87 4.90 -9.18
C TYR A 277 4.87 6.10 -8.24
N ILE A 278 5.08 7.28 -8.81
CA ILE A 278 4.96 8.58 -8.13
C ILE A 278 4.05 9.45 -8.99
N GLY A 279 2.94 9.90 -8.42
CA GLY A 279 2.01 10.81 -9.05
C GLY A 279 2.47 12.26 -8.96
N SER A 280 1.82 13.13 -9.74
CA SER A 280 1.89 14.58 -9.52
C SER A 280 1.30 14.94 -8.16
N LEU A 281 1.56 16.18 -7.70
CA LEU A 281 0.86 16.70 -6.53
C LEU A 281 -0.65 16.76 -6.84
N VAL A 282 -1.47 16.21 -5.95
CA VAL A 282 -2.93 16.18 -6.09
C VAL A 282 -3.56 16.86 -4.87
N GLY A 283 -4.54 17.73 -5.13
CA GLY A 283 -5.37 18.37 -4.11
C GLY A 283 -4.81 19.71 -3.61
N GLU A 284 -5.67 20.75 -3.67
CA GLU A 284 -5.36 22.08 -3.12
C GLU A 284 -5.23 22.08 -1.59
N GLN A 285 -5.89 21.12 -0.91
CA GLN A 285 -5.97 21.04 0.54
C GLN A 285 -4.78 20.31 1.20
N THR A 286 -4.32 19.18 0.65
CA THR A 286 -3.25 18.37 1.28
C THR A 286 -1.87 18.64 0.70
N ARG A 287 -1.78 19.14 -0.55
CA ARG A 287 -0.51 19.39 -1.26
C ARG A 287 0.46 18.20 -1.21
N THR A 288 -0.07 17.00 -1.32
CA THR A 288 0.69 15.74 -1.32
C THR A 288 0.74 15.13 -2.71
N ALA A 289 1.84 14.45 -3.02
CA ALA A 289 1.94 13.56 -4.16
C ALA A 289 1.71 12.11 -3.72
N LEU A 290 1.23 11.28 -4.63
CA LEU A 290 0.98 9.86 -4.37
C LEU A 290 2.23 9.04 -4.68
N ALA A 291 2.84 8.36 -3.71
CA ALA A 291 3.82 7.31 -3.96
C ALA A 291 3.16 5.94 -3.76
N ARG A 292 3.16 5.10 -4.80
CA ARG A 292 2.53 3.78 -4.77
C ARG A 292 3.56 2.68 -4.61
N VAL A 293 3.36 1.81 -3.64
CA VAL A 293 4.11 0.57 -3.42
C VAL A 293 3.20 -0.61 -3.74
N VAL A 294 3.70 -1.60 -4.47
CA VAL A 294 2.96 -2.85 -4.75
C VAL A 294 3.47 -3.92 -3.80
N LEU A 295 2.58 -4.53 -3.04
CA LEU A 295 2.94 -5.57 -2.08
C LEU A 295 2.20 -6.89 -2.36
N PRO A 296 2.89 -8.03 -2.20
CA PRO A 296 2.21 -9.32 -2.13
C PRO A 296 1.40 -9.41 -0.82
N ASN A 297 0.23 -10.05 -0.89
CA ASN A 297 -0.69 -10.19 0.24
C ASN A 297 -1.24 -11.62 0.33
N SER A 298 -0.35 -12.61 0.20
CA SER A 298 -0.71 -14.03 0.25
C SER A 298 -1.37 -14.44 1.58
N GLY A 299 -0.99 -13.80 2.69
CA GLY A 299 -1.60 -14.02 4.00
C GLY A 299 -2.94 -13.30 4.20
N GLY A 300 -3.32 -12.37 3.33
CA GLY A 300 -4.56 -11.58 3.46
C GLY A 300 -4.57 -10.61 4.65
N ASN A 301 -3.41 -10.32 5.25
CA ASN A 301 -3.27 -9.46 6.41
C ASN A 301 -3.38 -7.97 6.04
N LEU A 302 -2.94 -7.60 4.84
CA LEU A 302 -3.07 -6.24 4.31
C LEU A 302 -4.46 -6.09 3.67
N ARG A 303 -5.45 -5.77 4.49
CA ARG A 303 -6.82 -5.52 4.02
C ARG A 303 -6.92 -4.10 3.44
N PRO A 304 -7.60 -3.92 2.30
CA PRO A 304 -7.95 -2.58 1.81
C PRO A 304 -8.66 -1.74 2.88
N GLY A 305 -8.32 -0.46 2.97
CA GLY A 305 -8.81 0.48 3.99
C GLY A 305 -7.93 0.58 5.23
N LEU A 306 -6.89 -0.25 5.38
CA LEU A 306 -5.96 -0.14 6.50
C LEU A 306 -5.02 1.05 6.33
N PHE A 307 -4.87 1.85 7.39
CA PHE A 307 -3.81 2.85 7.48
C PHE A 307 -2.47 2.18 7.74
N VAL A 308 -1.44 2.68 7.08
CA VAL A 308 -0.07 2.16 7.18
C VAL A 308 0.94 3.29 7.20
N THR A 309 2.12 3.02 7.73
CA THR A 309 3.27 3.90 7.64
C THR A 309 4.32 3.27 6.74
N GLY A 310 4.73 3.97 5.69
CA GLY A 310 5.84 3.57 4.84
C GLY A 310 7.12 4.26 5.27
N THR A 311 8.14 3.50 5.63
CA THR A 311 9.48 3.99 5.96
C THR A 311 10.38 3.85 4.74
N ILE A 312 10.70 4.97 4.10
CA ILE A 312 11.49 5.05 2.87
C ILE A 312 12.93 5.39 3.21
N THR A 313 13.89 4.64 2.68
CA THR A 313 15.31 5.00 2.81
C THR A 313 15.68 6.04 1.75
N VAL A 314 15.91 7.29 2.17
CA VAL A 314 16.13 8.41 1.24
C VAL A 314 17.58 8.80 1.03
N LYS A 315 18.45 8.51 2.00
CA LYS A 315 19.88 8.82 1.90
C LYS A 315 20.68 7.80 2.69
N SER A 316 21.85 7.44 2.17
CA SER A 316 22.85 6.68 2.90
C SER A 316 24.09 7.54 2.99
N VAL A 317 24.49 7.90 4.21
CA VAL A 317 25.62 8.79 4.45
C VAL A 317 26.73 8.00 5.14
N PRO A 318 27.94 7.91 4.57
CA PRO A 318 29.06 7.33 5.27
C PRO A 318 29.43 8.22 6.45
N VAL A 319 29.53 7.62 7.64
CA VAL A 319 29.96 8.30 8.86
C VAL A 319 31.19 7.59 9.44
N PRO A 320 32.18 8.33 10.00
CA PRO A 320 33.42 7.74 10.49
C PRO A 320 33.22 6.76 11.65
N LEU A 321 32.22 7.02 12.50
CA LEU A 321 31.84 6.17 13.62
C LEU A 321 30.31 6.12 13.72
N LEU A 322 29.76 4.92 13.58
CA LEU A 322 28.34 4.64 13.73
C LEU A 322 28.14 3.73 14.94
N VAL A 323 27.36 4.19 15.92
CA VAL A 323 27.01 3.41 17.11
C VAL A 323 25.49 3.27 17.21
N PRO A 324 24.98 2.17 17.78
CA PRO A 324 23.55 2.06 18.05
C PRO A 324 23.16 3.05 19.15
N LYS A 325 21.95 3.62 19.06
CA LYS A 325 21.44 4.55 20.07
C LYS A 325 21.35 3.93 21.47
N SER A 326 21.17 2.61 21.56
CA SER A 326 21.21 1.85 22.82
C SER A 326 22.55 1.94 23.57
N ALA A 327 23.63 2.34 22.90
CA ALA A 327 24.94 2.53 23.52
C ALA A 327 25.10 3.90 24.21
N LEU A 328 24.26 4.88 23.84
CA LEU A 328 24.31 6.21 24.42
C LEU A 328 23.58 6.26 25.76
N GLN A 329 24.21 6.91 26.73
CA GLN A 329 23.61 7.24 28.02
C GLN A 329 23.81 8.72 28.32
N THR A 330 22.82 9.34 28.95
CA THR A 330 22.98 10.69 29.48
C THR A 330 23.59 10.60 30.88
N ILE A 331 24.80 11.14 31.08
CA ILE A 331 25.51 11.22 32.35
C ILE A 331 25.85 12.70 32.56
N GLU A 332 25.43 13.29 33.68
CA GLU A 332 25.68 14.70 34.00
C GLU A 332 25.29 15.67 32.86
N GLU A 333 24.08 15.47 32.31
CA GLU A 333 23.53 16.25 31.19
C GLU A 333 24.32 16.13 29.86
N ARG A 334 25.33 15.26 29.79
CA ARG A 334 26.12 15.00 28.58
C ARG A 334 25.88 13.59 28.05
N GLN A 335 26.00 13.43 26.74
CA GLN A 335 25.95 12.11 26.10
C GLN A 335 27.27 11.38 26.33
N ALA A 336 27.21 10.13 26.79
CA ALA A 336 28.37 9.31 27.08
C ALA A 336 28.16 7.87 26.57
N VAL A 337 29.26 7.20 26.24
CA VAL A 337 29.30 5.78 25.88
C VAL A 337 30.28 5.07 26.81
N PHE A 338 29.93 3.88 27.29
CA PHE A 338 30.83 3.06 28.09
C PHE A 338 31.84 2.33 27.19
N VAL A 339 33.11 2.73 27.26
CA VAL A 339 34.21 2.14 26.50
C VAL A 339 34.90 1.08 27.36
N MET A 340 35.13 -0.10 26.80
CA MET A 340 35.82 -1.20 27.44
C MET A 340 37.33 -0.97 27.37
N THR A 341 37.95 -0.83 28.53
CA THR A 341 39.41 -0.71 28.72
C THR A 341 39.96 -1.95 29.42
N GLN A 342 41.28 -2.01 29.64
CA GLN A 342 41.90 -3.09 30.43
C GLN A 342 41.42 -3.12 31.89
N GLU A 343 40.94 -1.98 32.41
CA GLU A 343 40.51 -1.83 33.79
C GLU A 343 38.99 -1.98 33.98
N GLY A 344 38.23 -2.18 32.90
CA GLY A 344 36.76 -2.28 32.90
C GLY A 344 36.09 -1.29 31.96
N PHE A 345 34.76 -1.15 32.08
CA PHE A 345 33.99 -0.16 31.34
C PHE A 345 34.12 1.22 31.97
N VAL A 346 34.57 2.19 31.18
CA VAL A 346 34.73 3.58 31.60
C VAL A 346 33.75 4.45 30.81
N PRO A 347 32.94 5.31 31.47
CA PRO A 347 32.09 6.26 30.77
C PRO A 347 32.97 7.26 30.02
N ARG A 348 32.72 7.45 28.73
CA ARG A 348 33.40 8.46 27.93
C ARG A 348 32.39 9.39 27.30
N THR A 349 32.51 10.67 27.60
CA THR A 349 31.67 11.72 26.99
C THR A 349 31.91 11.77 25.49
N VAL A 350 30.82 11.78 24.71
CA VAL A 350 30.85 11.80 23.25
C VAL A 350 30.06 12.99 22.72
N THR A 351 30.50 13.54 21.59
CA THR A 351 29.67 14.44 20.80
C THR A 351 29.00 13.65 19.69
N VAL A 352 27.67 13.79 19.63
CA VAL A 352 26.84 13.10 18.64
C VAL A 352 26.53 14.02 17.46
N GLY A 353 26.51 13.45 16.26
CA GLY A 353 26.17 14.11 15.01
C GLY A 353 24.79 13.72 14.51
N ARG A 354 24.72 13.33 13.24
CA ARG A 354 23.46 12.89 12.61
C ARG A 354 22.98 11.59 13.26
N SER A 355 21.67 11.38 13.31
CA SER A 355 21.10 10.15 13.83
C SER A 355 19.88 9.70 13.01
N ASN A 356 19.56 8.41 13.10
CA ASN A 356 18.29 7.83 12.66
C ASN A 356 17.65 7.09 13.85
N ASP A 357 16.59 6.32 13.66
CA ASP A 357 15.86 5.71 14.79
C ASP A 357 16.67 4.68 15.58
N THR A 358 17.68 4.06 14.97
CA THR A 358 18.44 2.95 15.57
C THR A 358 19.90 3.29 15.88
N HIS A 359 20.49 4.21 15.15
CA HIS A 359 21.92 4.53 15.17
C HIS A 359 22.18 6.04 15.17
N VAL A 360 23.39 6.38 15.61
CA VAL A 360 23.87 7.75 15.75
C VAL A 360 25.34 7.83 15.32
N GLU A 361 25.67 8.91 14.64
CA GLU A 361 27.04 9.29 14.31
C GLU A 361 27.73 9.84 15.56
N VAL A 362 28.94 9.35 15.85
CA VAL A 362 29.81 9.93 16.88
C VAL A 362 30.89 10.75 16.20
N THR A 363 30.93 12.05 16.46
CA THR A 363 31.88 12.98 15.82
C THR A 363 33.14 13.17 16.66
N SER A 364 33.05 13.01 17.99
CA SER A 364 34.18 13.09 18.91
C SER A 364 33.94 12.24 20.15
N GLY A 365 35.03 11.94 20.88
CA GLY A 365 34.98 11.17 22.13
C GLY A 365 35.12 9.66 21.95
N MET A 366 35.21 9.12 20.73
CA MET A 366 35.56 7.71 20.48
C MET A 366 36.53 7.61 19.32
N LYS A 367 37.34 6.55 19.30
CA LYS A 367 38.27 6.24 18.20
C LYS A 367 37.80 5.00 17.43
N PRO A 368 38.06 4.92 16.11
CA PRO A 368 37.86 3.68 15.37
C PRO A 368 38.64 2.53 16.02
N GLY A 369 37.96 1.39 16.23
CA GLY A 369 38.50 0.22 16.93
C GLY A 369 38.19 0.17 18.42
N ASP A 370 37.68 1.24 19.04
CA ASP A 370 37.30 1.22 20.46
C ASP A 370 36.20 0.16 20.69
N ARG A 371 36.39 -0.68 21.71
CA ARG A 371 35.36 -1.62 22.16
C ARG A 371 34.42 -0.90 23.11
N TYR A 372 33.11 -1.00 22.92
CA TYR A 372 32.12 -0.28 23.73
C TYR A 372 30.88 -1.13 24.02
N ALA A 373 30.13 -0.78 25.05
CA ALA A 373 28.85 -1.43 25.34
C ALA A 373 27.79 -1.00 24.31
N ALA A 374 27.52 -1.85 23.32
CA ALA A 374 26.54 -1.62 22.27
C ALA A 374 25.09 -1.83 22.76
N SER A 375 24.91 -2.72 23.75
CA SER A 375 23.66 -2.95 24.46
C SER A 375 23.91 -3.05 25.97
N GLY A 376 22.86 -2.90 26.79
CA GLY A 376 22.96 -3.01 28.25
C GLY A 376 23.67 -1.84 28.96
N SER A 377 23.91 -0.72 28.27
CA SER A 377 24.59 0.47 28.81
C SER A 377 23.86 1.11 30.01
N PHE A 378 22.55 0.90 30.13
CA PHE A 378 21.75 1.33 31.29
C PHE A 378 22.18 0.62 32.58
N THR A 379 22.48 -0.68 32.52
CA THR A 379 22.94 -1.46 33.68
C THR A 379 24.30 -0.97 34.16
N LEU A 380 25.19 -0.62 33.23
CA LEU A 380 26.48 -0.01 33.54
C LEU A 380 26.31 1.33 34.25
N LYS A 381 25.41 2.20 33.75
CA LYS A 381 25.07 3.46 34.43
C LYS A 381 24.55 3.22 35.86
N ALA A 382 23.66 2.25 36.06
CA ALA A 382 23.13 1.93 37.38
C ALA A 382 24.20 1.42 38.37
N GLN A 383 25.16 0.61 37.90
CA GLN A 383 26.29 0.14 38.71
C GLN A 383 27.23 1.29 39.08
N MET A 384 27.50 2.20 38.15
CA MET A 384 28.29 3.40 38.39
C MET A 384 27.69 4.28 39.48
N SER A 385 26.38 4.53 39.41
CA SER A 385 25.68 5.33 40.42
C SER A 385 25.71 4.65 41.79
N LYS A 386 25.55 3.32 41.88
CA LYS A 386 25.68 2.60 43.17
C LYS A 386 27.08 2.73 43.79
N GLY A 387 28.14 2.69 42.98
CA GLY A 387 29.51 2.89 43.44
C GLY A 387 29.85 4.34 43.86
N ALA A 388 29.05 5.32 43.43
CA ALA A 388 29.16 6.72 43.86
C ALA A 388 28.40 7.00 45.17
N PHE A 389 27.34 6.23 45.47
CA PHE A 389 26.53 6.38 46.69
C PHE A 389 26.97 5.47 47.86
N GLY A 390 28.02 4.64 47.70
CA GLY A 390 28.44 3.63 48.69
C GLY A 390 29.48 4.04 49.74
N ASP A 391 30.12 5.21 49.63
CA ASP A 391 31.24 5.63 50.52
C ASP A 391 30.82 6.64 51.62
N GLY A 392 29.55 6.64 52.05
CA GLY A 392 29.03 7.56 53.06
C GLY A 392 28.29 6.86 54.21
N HIS A 393 28.99 6.72 55.34
CA HIS A 393 28.52 6.30 56.67
C HIS A 393 28.47 4.80 56.99
N GLY A 394 29.61 4.31 57.47
CA GLY A 394 29.65 3.27 58.48
C GLY A 394 30.79 3.55 59.44
N HIS A 395 30.52 4.21 60.57
CA HIS A 395 31.18 4.01 61.86
C HIS A 395 30.35 4.66 62.98
#